data_AF-A0A4P7N8B0-F1
#
_entry.id   AF-A0A4P7N8B0-F1
#
_cell.length_a   1.000
_cell.length_b   1.000
_cell.length_c   1.000
_cell.angle_alpha   90.00
_cell.angle_beta   90.00
_cell.angle_gamma   90.00
#
_symmetry.space_group_name_H-M   'P 1'
#
loop_
_entity.id
_entity.type
_entity.pdbx_description
1 polymer ?
#
loop_
_entity_poly.entity_id
_entity_poly.type
_entity_poly.pdbx_seq_one_letter_code
_entity_poly.pdbx_strand_id
1 'polypeptide(L)'
;MPRFLASLFGRRHEPRQTSNPKPPRGPIKIAAVGHHSADVAAILDPSNSSSPAGWQATTGERGRRVWVYSQPDIAISFEFIEASRAQLDDALQGDAVAVLLVGNLACYDRLVRPATSYLQDLLDCFAALRSKTRHVPVVFVLRGAGDFRARQQESPIYRCFPDGGDSMHESGEVAGMRLLVGKIGTIDGSGRDEEALGETERAELYLHFAEDQQGGALDMRFVAAAVKEIALHAIESTQRSKVC
;
A
#
# COMPACT_ATOMS: atom_id res chain seq x y z
N MET A 1 33.07 71.02 17.64
CA MET A 1 31.76 70.55 17.12
C MET A 1 32.00 69.88 15.77
N PRO A 2 31.24 68.85 15.31
CA PRO A 2 30.30 67.87 15.92
C PRO A 2 30.88 66.41 15.85
N ARG A 3 30.54 65.45 16.73
CA ARG A 3 29.39 64.48 16.86
C ARG A 3 29.24 63.39 15.76
N PHE A 4 28.82 62.20 16.23
CA PHE A 4 28.24 60.98 15.59
C PHE A 4 29.17 59.75 15.46
N LEU A 5 28.78 58.49 15.69
CA LEU A 5 27.74 57.81 16.51
C LEU A 5 28.22 56.34 16.65
N ALA A 6 27.75 55.64 17.68
CA ALA A 6 28.13 54.29 18.06
C ALA A 6 27.61 53.17 17.13
N SER A 7 28.21 51.99 17.31
CA SER A 7 27.67 50.63 17.12
C SER A 7 27.82 50.01 15.72
N LEU A 8 28.51 48.87 15.65
CA LEU A 8 27.83 47.56 15.68
C LEU A 8 28.87 46.43 15.61
N PHE A 9 28.75 45.53 16.58
CA PHE A 9 29.45 44.26 16.70
C PHE A 9 29.40 43.46 15.39
N GLY A 10 30.57 43.03 14.92
CA GLY A 10 30.69 41.93 13.97
C GLY A 10 30.20 40.64 14.63
N ARG A 11 28.95 40.25 14.35
CA ARG A 11 28.48 38.88 14.58
C ARG A 11 28.92 38.01 13.41
N ARG A 12 29.71 36.99 13.74
CA ARG A 12 29.98 35.84 12.87
C ARG A 12 28.65 35.30 12.35
N HIS A 13 28.54 35.12 11.05
CA HIS A 13 27.51 34.27 10.46
C HIS A 13 27.78 32.83 10.91
N GLU A 14 27.05 32.36 11.91
CA GLU A 14 26.83 30.93 12.07
C GLU A 14 25.97 30.46 10.88
N PRO A 15 26.30 29.32 10.24
CA PRO A 15 25.40 28.72 9.28
C PRO A 15 24.09 28.40 10.01
N ARG A 16 22.98 28.96 9.50
CA ARG A 16 21.62 28.59 9.93
C ARG A 16 21.53 27.06 9.89
N GLN A 17 21.42 26.44 11.06
CA GLN A 17 20.92 25.08 11.16
C GLN A 17 19.55 25.07 10.49
N THR A 18 19.47 24.51 9.29
CA THR A 18 18.22 23.99 8.76
C THR A 18 17.80 22.90 9.74
N SER A 19 16.83 23.20 10.60
CA SER A 19 16.27 22.23 11.52
C SER A 19 15.70 21.09 10.68
N ASN A 20 16.44 19.98 10.61
CA ASN A 20 15.89 18.75 10.04
C ASN A 20 14.59 18.45 10.80
N PRO A 21 13.48 18.21 10.08
CA PRO A 21 12.19 17.98 10.72
C PRO A 21 12.31 16.80 11.68
N LYS A 22 11.78 16.99 12.88
CA LYS A 22 11.75 15.93 13.90
C LYS A 22 10.82 14.82 13.37
N PRO A 23 11.28 13.58 13.19
CA PRO A 23 10.42 12.49 12.75
C PRO A 23 9.23 12.33 13.72
N PRO A 24 8.10 11.77 13.25
CA PRO A 24 6.93 11.52 14.10
C PRO A 24 7.35 10.81 15.40
N ARG A 25 6.73 11.19 16.52
CA ARG A 25 6.97 10.57 17.82
C ARG A 25 6.31 9.19 17.84
N GLY A 26 6.97 8.20 17.27
CA GLY A 26 6.49 6.82 17.23
C GLY A 26 6.45 6.24 15.82
N PRO A 27 6.20 4.93 15.70
CA PRO A 27 6.12 4.24 14.43
C PRO A 27 4.91 4.72 13.62
N ILE A 28 5.09 4.77 12.30
CA ILE A 28 4.05 5.07 11.32
C ILE A 28 3.19 3.82 11.14
N LYS A 29 1.89 3.94 11.39
CA LYS A 29 0.96 2.79 11.36
C LYS A 29 0.41 2.56 9.96
N ILE A 30 0.35 1.28 9.59
CA ILE A 30 -0.19 0.78 8.33
C ILE A 30 -1.22 -0.29 8.67
N ALA A 31 -2.46 -0.14 8.17
CA ALA A 31 -3.46 -1.19 8.33
C ALA A 31 -3.17 -2.30 7.31
N ALA A 32 -2.89 -3.52 7.78
CA ALA A 32 -2.57 -4.66 6.92
C ALA A 32 -3.75 -5.63 6.85
N VAL A 33 -4.33 -5.78 5.66
CA VAL A 33 -5.52 -6.58 5.41
C VAL A 33 -5.21 -7.68 4.41
N GLY A 34 -5.36 -8.92 4.84
CA GLY A 34 -5.35 -10.08 3.95
C GLY A 34 -6.76 -10.33 3.44
N HIS A 35 -6.89 -10.74 2.18
CA HIS A 35 -8.15 -11.30 1.71
C HIS A 35 -8.50 -12.57 2.51
N HIS A 36 -7.47 -13.35 2.87
CA HIS A 36 -7.49 -14.46 3.82
C HIS A 36 -6.48 -14.24 4.95
N SER A 37 -6.68 -14.94 6.08
CA SER A 37 -5.88 -14.77 7.30
C SER A 37 -4.39 -15.08 7.16
N ALA A 38 -3.97 -15.82 6.14
CA ALA A 38 -2.55 -16.11 5.91
C ALA A 38 -1.87 -15.12 4.96
N ASP A 39 -2.63 -14.27 4.27
CA ASP A 39 -2.11 -13.50 3.14
C ASP A 39 -1.08 -12.45 3.56
N VAL A 40 -1.34 -11.71 4.64
CA VAL A 40 -0.40 -10.68 5.14
C VAL A 40 0.90 -11.32 5.62
N ALA A 41 0.80 -12.40 6.38
CA ALA A 41 1.96 -13.12 6.90
C ALA A 41 2.83 -13.66 5.76
N ALA A 42 2.22 -14.15 4.69
CA ALA A 42 2.97 -14.61 3.52
C ALA A 42 3.75 -13.49 2.80
N ILE A 43 3.53 -12.21 3.10
CA ILE A 43 4.40 -11.13 2.60
C ILE A 43 5.35 -10.65 3.68
N LEU A 44 4.83 -10.37 4.88
CA LEU A 44 5.57 -9.65 5.92
C LEU A 44 6.37 -10.56 6.87
N ASP A 45 6.35 -11.87 6.71
CA ASP A 45 7.17 -12.77 7.51
C ASP A 45 8.66 -12.41 7.38
N PRO A 46 9.38 -12.13 8.49
CA PRO A 46 10.80 -11.77 8.43
C PRO A 46 11.67 -12.81 7.73
N SER A 47 11.28 -14.09 7.69
CA SER A 47 11.99 -15.14 6.95
C SER A 47 12.01 -14.91 5.44
N ASN A 48 11.09 -14.11 4.89
CA ASN A 48 11.10 -13.71 3.49
C ASN A 48 12.15 -12.64 3.20
N SER A 49 12.69 -11.96 4.21
CA SER A 49 13.63 -10.84 4.03
C SER A 49 15.06 -11.32 3.80
N SER A 50 15.76 -10.70 2.85
CA SER A 50 17.22 -10.84 2.73
C SER A 50 17.99 -10.10 3.84
N SER A 51 17.29 -9.28 4.64
CA SER A 51 17.81 -8.60 5.83
C SER A 51 16.76 -8.68 6.95
N PRO A 52 16.64 -9.82 7.64
CA PRO A 52 15.61 -10.04 8.65
C PRO A 52 15.78 -9.13 9.87
N ALA A 53 16.98 -8.58 10.13
CA ALA A 53 17.23 -7.71 11.27
C ALA A 53 16.39 -6.42 11.28
N GLY A 54 15.96 -5.95 10.10
CA GLY A 54 15.08 -4.78 9.96
C GLY A 54 13.59 -5.09 10.13
N TRP A 55 13.20 -6.37 10.21
CA TRP A 55 11.83 -6.83 10.27
C TRP A 55 11.58 -7.66 11.53
N GLN A 56 10.54 -7.35 12.27
CA GLN A 56 10.18 -8.08 13.48
C GLN A 56 8.70 -8.41 13.45
N ALA A 57 8.34 -9.62 13.84
CA ALA A 57 6.96 -9.99 14.08
C ALA A 57 6.71 -9.98 15.60
N THR A 58 5.67 -9.29 16.03
CA THR A 58 5.25 -9.20 17.43
C THR A 58 3.74 -9.40 17.54
N THR A 59 3.27 -9.62 18.77
CA THR A 59 1.85 -9.66 19.08
C THR A 59 1.46 -8.32 19.69
N GLY A 60 0.64 -7.57 18.97
CA GLY A 60 0.08 -6.30 19.41
C GLY A 60 -1.14 -6.46 20.33
N GLU A 61 -1.79 -5.34 20.61
CA GLU A 61 -2.97 -5.31 21.46
C GLU A 61 -4.10 -6.20 20.93
N ARG A 62 -4.82 -6.83 21.87
CA ARG A 62 -5.92 -7.79 21.58
C ARG A 62 -5.47 -9.03 20.78
N GLY A 63 -4.18 -9.36 20.81
CA GLY A 63 -3.64 -10.56 20.16
C GLY A 63 -3.45 -10.44 18.65
N ARG A 64 -3.50 -9.21 18.11
CA ARG A 64 -3.29 -8.96 16.67
C ARG A 64 -1.82 -9.17 16.31
N ARG A 65 -1.55 -9.74 15.13
CA ARG A 65 -0.18 -9.78 14.62
C ARG A 65 0.24 -8.38 14.18
N VAL A 66 1.44 -7.99 14.55
CA VAL A 66 2.06 -6.73 14.17
C VAL A 66 3.43 -7.03 13.57
N TRP A 67 3.71 -6.44 12.42
CA TRP A 67 5.06 -6.46 11.84
C TRP A 67 5.67 -5.07 11.96
N VAL A 68 6.88 -5.02 12.49
CA VAL A 68 7.65 -3.79 12.63
C VAL A 68 8.76 -3.80 11.61
N TYR A 69 8.78 -2.80 10.75
CA TYR A 69 9.89 -2.54 9.85
C TYR A 69 10.65 -1.32 10.33
N SER A 70 11.91 -1.49 10.69
CA SER A 70 12.78 -0.39 11.13
C SER A 70 14.07 -0.41 10.32
N GLN A 71 14.37 0.73 9.70
CA GLN A 71 15.62 0.93 8.99
C GLN A 71 16.50 1.93 9.76
N PRO A 72 17.71 1.54 10.21
CA PRO A 72 18.57 2.39 11.03
C PRO A 72 18.95 3.73 10.39
N ASP A 73 18.97 3.78 9.06
CA ASP A 73 19.41 4.91 8.25
C ASP A 73 18.38 6.04 8.14
N ILE A 74 17.08 5.74 8.29
CA ILE A 74 16.01 6.73 8.12
C ILE A 74 15.35 7.15 9.44
N ALA A 75 15.69 6.53 10.57
CA ALA A 75 15.08 6.78 11.88
C ALA A 75 13.53 6.79 11.86
N ILE A 76 12.94 6.09 10.89
CA ILE A 76 11.50 5.87 10.73
C ILE A 76 11.26 4.38 10.95
N SER A 77 10.23 4.09 11.73
CA SER A 77 9.73 2.74 11.97
C SER A 77 8.29 2.65 11.45
N PHE A 78 7.94 1.53 10.84
CA PHE A 78 6.61 1.24 10.33
C PHE A 78 6.00 0.08 11.11
N GLU A 79 4.76 0.23 11.54
CA GLU A 79 3.97 -0.81 12.20
C GLU A 79 2.83 -1.25 11.30
N PHE A 80 2.92 -2.47 10.78
CA PHE A 80 1.85 -3.12 10.03
C PHE A 80 0.96 -3.87 11.01
N ILE A 81 -0.24 -3.37 11.23
CA ILE A 81 -1.19 -3.94 12.18
C ILE A 81 -2.17 -4.80 11.40
N GLU A 82 -2.19 -6.10 11.67
CA GLU A 82 -3.15 -6.98 11.01
C GLU A 82 -4.58 -6.63 11.41
N ALA A 83 -5.42 -6.44 10.40
CA ALA A 83 -6.84 -6.22 10.55
C ALA A 83 -7.62 -7.15 9.62
N SER A 84 -8.70 -7.73 10.14
CA SER A 84 -9.70 -8.33 9.26
C SER A 84 -10.45 -7.23 8.51
N ARG A 85 -11.11 -7.59 7.40
CA ARG A 85 -11.98 -6.66 6.65
C ARG A 85 -13.04 -5.99 7.53
N ALA A 86 -13.58 -6.72 8.52
CA ALA A 86 -14.58 -6.20 9.44
C ALA A 86 -14.02 -5.14 10.41
N GLN A 87 -12.71 -5.15 10.64
CA GLN A 87 -12.00 -4.24 11.54
C GLN A 87 -11.32 -3.08 10.79
N LEU A 88 -11.52 -2.97 9.48
CA LEU A 88 -10.86 -1.95 8.66
C LEU A 88 -11.18 -0.53 9.13
N ASP A 89 -12.44 -0.25 9.50
CA ASP A 89 -12.84 1.09 9.96
C ASP A 89 -12.13 1.45 11.27
N ASP A 90 -12.08 0.52 12.23
CA ASP A 90 -11.35 0.67 13.50
C ASP A 90 -9.85 0.86 13.26
N ALA A 91 -9.28 0.16 12.28
CA ALA A 91 -7.86 0.27 11.93
C ALA A 91 -7.53 1.65 11.31
N LEU A 92 -8.42 2.19 10.48
CA LEU A 92 -8.25 3.51 9.85
C LEU A 92 -8.42 4.66 10.84
N GLN A 93 -9.31 4.52 11.83
CA GLN A 93 -9.46 5.51 12.90
C GLN A 93 -8.23 5.59 13.82
N GLY A 94 -7.35 4.57 13.80
CA GLY A 94 -6.17 4.44 14.67
C GLY A 94 -4.91 5.17 14.20
N ASP A 95 -5.03 6.24 13.40
CA ASP A 95 -3.94 6.99 12.75
C ASP A 95 -3.16 6.20 11.67
N ALA A 96 -3.79 5.24 11.00
CA ALA A 96 -3.16 4.53 9.89
C ALA A 96 -2.97 5.46 8.68
N VAL A 97 -1.73 5.59 8.18
CA VAL A 97 -1.40 6.50 7.07
C VAL A 97 -1.51 5.83 5.70
N ALA A 98 -1.57 4.49 5.67
CA ALA A 98 -1.73 3.70 4.46
C ALA A 98 -2.43 2.38 4.78
N VAL A 99 -2.89 1.70 3.73
CA VAL A 99 -3.44 0.34 3.82
C VAL A 99 -2.63 -0.59 2.95
N LEU A 100 -2.18 -1.72 3.50
CA LEU A 100 -1.65 -2.84 2.75
C LEU A 100 -2.78 -3.85 2.54
N LEU A 101 -3.18 -4.09 1.29
CA LEU A 101 -4.07 -5.17 0.90
C LEU A 101 -3.26 -6.30 0.26
N VAL A 102 -3.48 -7.54 0.69
CA VAL A 102 -2.81 -8.72 0.12
C VAL A 102 -3.84 -9.75 -0.35
N GLY A 103 -3.67 -10.25 -1.58
CA GLY A 103 -4.45 -11.37 -2.14
C GLY A 103 -3.57 -12.41 -2.83
N ASN A 104 -4.16 -13.54 -3.25
CA ASN A 104 -3.44 -14.61 -3.94
C ASN A 104 -4.11 -14.97 -5.29
N LEU A 105 -3.40 -14.77 -6.39
CA LEU A 105 -3.87 -15.08 -7.73
C LEU A 105 -3.71 -16.55 -8.12
N ALA A 106 -3.00 -17.38 -7.35
CA ALA A 106 -2.80 -18.79 -7.72
C ALA A 106 -4.11 -19.59 -7.82
N CYS A 107 -5.13 -19.19 -7.04
CA CYS A 107 -6.45 -19.81 -7.00
C CYS A 107 -7.57 -18.92 -7.58
N TYR A 108 -7.23 -17.96 -8.44
CA TYR A 108 -8.13 -16.91 -8.90
C TYR A 108 -9.46 -17.41 -9.52
N ASP A 109 -9.46 -18.57 -10.17
CA ASP A 109 -10.60 -19.19 -10.85
C ASP A 109 -11.42 -20.13 -9.97
N ARG A 110 -10.94 -20.44 -8.76
CA ARG A 110 -11.64 -21.33 -7.83
C ARG A 110 -12.93 -20.66 -7.35
N LEU A 111 -14.04 -21.39 -7.37
CA LEU A 111 -15.30 -20.91 -6.79
C LEU A 111 -15.22 -20.87 -5.26
N VAL A 112 -15.54 -19.72 -4.68
CA VAL A 112 -15.61 -19.49 -3.22
C VAL A 112 -17.05 -19.41 -2.73
N ARG A 113 -17.98 -19.03 -3.61
CA ARG A 113 -19.44 -19.04 -3.41
C ARG A 113 -20.10 -19.54 -4.70
N PRO A 114 -21.39 -19.96 -4.67
CA PRO A 114 -22.09 -20.32 -5.90
C PRO A 114 -21.97 -19.20 -6.95
N ALA A 115 -21.39 -19.52 -8.10
CA ALA A 115 -21.13 -18.58 -9.21
C ALA A 115 -20.20 -17.39 -8.90
N THR A 116 -19.41 -17.42 -7.81
CA THR A 116 -18.39 -16.39 -7.52
C THR A 116 -17.02 -17.03 -7.43
N SER A 117 -16.13 -16.65 -8.35
CA SER A 117 -14.71 -16.99 -8.31
C SER A 117 -13.98 -16.23 -7.21
N TYR A 118 -12.85 -16.77 -6.76
CA TYR A 118 -11.95 -16.12 -5.81
C TYR A 118 -11.57 -14.72 -6.28
N LEU A 119 -11.28 -14.56 -7.57
CA LEU A 119 -10.89 -13.26 -8.12
C LEU A 119 -12.00 -12.22 -7.99
N GLN A 120 -13.26 -12.60 -8.25
CA GLN A 120 -14.40 -11.70 -8.05
C GLN A 120 -14.52 -11.30 -6.58
N ASP A 121 -14.41 -12.26 -5.66
CA ASP A 121 -14.49 -11.98 -4.22
C ASP A 121 -13.35 -11.06 -3.73
N LEU A 122 -12.15 -11.24 -4.28
CA LEU A 122 -10.99 -10.39 -4.01
C LEU A 122 -11.20 -8.96 -4.55
N LEU A 123 -11.72 -8.81 -5.77
CA LEU A 123 -11.99 -7.51 -6.36
C LEU A 123 -13.15 -6.79 -5.67
N ASP A 124 -14.18 -7.51 -5.23
CA ASP A 124 -15.24 -6.97 -4.37
C ASP A 124 -14.68 -6.50 -3.03
N CYS A 125 -13.75 -7.27 -2.45
CA CYS A 125 -13.04 -6.89 -1.24
C CYS A 125 -12.23 -5.59 -1.45
N PHE A 126 -11.49 -5.50 -2.57
CA PHE A 126 -10.75 -4.31 -2.93
C PHE A 126 -11.68 -3.11 -3.14
N ALA A 127 -12.80 -3.28 -3.84
CA ALA A 127 -13.78 -2.20 -4.04
C ALA A 127 -14.38 -1.70 -2.72
N ALA A 128 -14.76 -2.61 -1.82
CA ALA A 128 -15.26 -2.28 -0.50
C ALA A 128 -14.21 -1.53 0.32
N LEU A 129 -12.97 -2.03 0.37
CA LEU A 129 -11.85 -1.38 1.04
C LEU A 129 -11.59 0.01 0.47
N ARG A 130 -11.57 0.13 -0.85
CA ARG A 130 -11.25 1.37 -1.54
C ARG A 130 -12.32 2.45 -1.38
N SER A 131 -13.59 2.06 -1.28
CA SER A 131 -14.68 3.01 -0.98
C SER A 131 -14.51 3.71 0.37
N LYS A 132 -13.89 3.02 1.35
CA LYS A 132 -13.61 3.53 2.71
C LYS A 132 -12.27 4.27 2.81
N THR A 133 -11.33 3.93 1.93
CA THR A 133 -9.93 4.40 1.95
C THR A 133 -9.62 5.35 0.79
N ARG A 134 -10.61 6.08 0.26
CA ARG A 134 -10.38 7.00 -0.87
C ARG A 134 -9.31 8.06 -0.60
N HIS A 135 -9.17 8.46 0.66
CA HIS A 135 -8.26 9.50 1.14
C HIS A 135 -6.93 8.94 1.69
N VAL A 136 -6.73 7.62 1.63
CA VAL A 136 -5.54 6.95 2.19
C VAL A 136 -4.86 6.14 1.09
N PRO A 137 -3.52 6.24 0.93
CA PRO A 137 -2.81 5.43 -0.03
C PRO A 137 -2.99 3.93 0.23
N VAL A 138 -3.12 3.15 -0.85
CA VAL A 138 -3.26 1.70 -0.79
C VAL A 138 -2.07 1.04 -1.47
N VAL A 139 -1.41 0.14 -0.76
CA VAL A 139 -0.42 -0.80 -1.31
C VAL A 139 -1.14 -2.12 -1.53
N PHE A 140 -1.32 -2.54 -2.77
CA PHE A 140 -1.99 -3.78 -3.13
C PHE A 140 -0.97 -4.79 -3.68
N VAL A 141 -0.74 -5.86 -2.92
CA VAL A 141 0.12 -6.98 -3.32
C VAL A 141 -0.73 -8.18 -3.73
N LEU A 142 -0.50 -8.66 -4.95
CA LEU A 142 -1.14 -9.84 -5.52
C LEU A 142 -0.11 -10.96 -5.70
N ARG A 143 -0.16 -11.96 -4.81
CA ARG A 143 0.75 -13.12 -4.78
C ARG A 143 0.41 -14.16 -5.83
N GLY A 144 1.34 -15.06 -6.12
CA GLY A 144 1.11 -16.17 -7.05
C GLY A 144 0.87 -15.70 -8.49
N ALA A 145 1.51 -14.60 -8.89
CA ALA A 145 1.40 -14.08 -10.25
C ALA A 145 1.99 -15.05 -11.27
N GLY A 146 3.04 -15.81 -10.92
CA GLY A 146 3.60 -16.85 -11.79
C GLY A 146 2.58 -17.94 -12.10
N ASP A 147 1.91 -18.47 -11.07
CA ASP A 147 0.83 -19.46 -11.22
C ASP A 147 -0.34 -18.92 -12.04
N PHE A 148 -0.74 -17.67 -11.78
CA PHE A 148 -1.78 -16.99 -12.53
C PHE A 148 -1.46 -16.97 -14.03
N ARG A 149 -0.24 -16.54 -14.38
CA ARG A 149 0.21 -16.39 -15.77
C ARG A 149 0.35 -17.74 -16.48
N ALA A 150 0.94 -18.73 -15.81
CA ALA A 150 1.06 -20.10 -16.33
C ALA A 150 -0.32 -20.72 -16.63
N ARG A 151 -1.32 -20.44 -15.80
CA ARG A 151 -2.66 -21.04 -15.94
C ARG A 151 -3.57 -20.32 -16.94
N GLN A 152 -3.19 -19.15 -17.48
CA GLN A 152 -4.06 -18.35 -18.37
C GLN A 152 -4.49 -19.07 -19.66
N GLN A 153 -3.73 -20.06 -20.12
CA GLN A 153 -4.11 -20.85 -21.30
C GLN A 153 -5.21 -21.88 -21.00
N GLU A 154 -5.15 -22.53 -19.84
CA GLU A 154 -6.08 -23.60 -19.45
C GLU A 154 -7.37 -23.04 -18.85
N SER A 155 -7.18 -22.04 -17.98
CA SER A 155 -8.23 -21.27 -17.35
C SER A 155 -7.93 -19.82 -17.69
N PRO A 156 -8.68 -19.20 -18.60
CA PRO A 156 -8.51 -17.78 -18.86
C PRO A 156 -9.28 -16.93 -17.85
N ILE A 157 -8.69 -15.82 -17.41
CA ILE A 157 -9.30 -14.88 -16.46
C ILE A 157 -10.70 -14.39 -16.84
N TYR A 158 -11.04 -14.28 -18.12
CA TYR A 158 -12.35 -13.78 -18.54
C TYR A 158 -13.51 -14.69 -18.06
N ARG A 159 -13.24 -15.97 -17.76
CA ARG A 159 -14.22 -16.88 -17.15
C ARG A 159 -14.66 -16.44 -15.76
N CYS A 160 -13.85 -15.64 -15.06
CA CYS A 160 -14.20 -15.04 -13.78
C CYS A 160 -15.13 -13.82 -13.93
N PHE A 161 -15.45 -13.36 -15.14
CA PHE A 161 -16.25 -12.15 -15.36
C PHE A 161 -17.42 -12.43 -16.31
N PRO A 162 -18.50 -13.07 -15.82
CA PRO A 162 -19.62 -13.49 -16.66
C PRO A 162 -20.41 -12.32 -17.28
N ASP A 163 -20.36 -11.13 -16.66
CA ASP A 163 -21.13 -9.95 -17.09
C ASP A 163 -20.36 -9.01 -18.05
N GLY A 164 -19.17 -9.40 -18.50
CA GLY A 164 -18.33 -8.61 -19.39
C GLY A 164 -18.63 -8.86 -20.87
N GLY A 165 -19.55 -8.08 -21.44
CA GLY A 165 -19.86 -8.06 -22.87
C GLY A 165 -18.65 -7.77 -23.76
N ASP A 166 -18.74 -8.29 -24.99
CA ASP A 166 -17.81 -8.18 -26.11
C ASP A 166 -16.81 -7.03 -26.07
N SER A 167 -15.51 -7.36 -26.00
CA SER A 167 -14.49 -6.99 -27.00
C SER A 167 -13.10 -7.35 -26.47
N MET A 168 -12.38 -8.16 -27.24
CA MET A 168 -11.07 -8.75 -26.93
C MET A 168 -11.06 -9.91 -25.93
N HIS A 169 -11.53 -11.07 -26.39
CA HIS A 169 -11.01 -12.36 -25.93
C HIS A 169 -9.56 -12.57 -26.38
N GLU A 170 -8.64 -11.67 -25.99
CA GLU A 170 -7.22 -11.93 -26.14
C GLU A 170 -6.87 -13.07 -25.18
N SER A 171 -6.39 -14.18 -25.74
CA SER A 171 -5.96 -15.34 -24.98
C SER A 171 -4.49 -15.22 -24.60
N GLY A 172 -4.14 -15.72 -23.42
CA GLY A 172 -2.76 -15.78 -22.94
C GLY A 172 -2.43 -14.85 -21.77
N GLU A 173 -1.22 -15.02 -21.25
CA GLU A 173 -0.69 -14.36 -20.06
C GLU A 173 -0.83 -12.84 -20.07
N VAL A 174 -0.37 -12.19 -21.15
CA VAL A 174 -0.34 -10.72 -21.26
C VAL A 174 -1.75 -10.14 -21.26
N ALA A 175 -2.67 -10.79 -21.97
CA ALA A 175 -4.07 -10.39 -22.02
C ALA A 175 -4.74 -10.55 -20.65
N GLY A 176 -4.48 -11.66 -19.97
CA GLY A 176 -5.03 -11.90 -18.64
C GLY A 176 -4.55 -10.87 -17.61
N MET A 177 -3.27 -10.50 -17.67
CA MET A 177 -2.72 -9.47 -16.80
C MET A 177 -3.30 -8.09 -17.15
N ARG A 178 -3.39 -7.73 -18.43
CA ARG A 178 -4.01 -6.46 -18.85
C ARG A 178 -5.46 -6.34 -18.38
N LEU A 179 -6.24 -7.41 -18.48
CA LEU A 179 -7.63 -7.42 -18.01
C LEU A 179 -7.71 -7.18 -16.50
N LEU A 180 -6.88 -7.87 -15.71
CA LEU A 180 -6.85 -7.70 -14.26
C LEU A 180 -6.43 -6.29 -13.86
N VAL A 181 -5.38 -5.71 -14.46
CA VAL A 181 -5.01 -4.31 -14.23
C VAL A 181 -6.16 -3.37 -14.61
N GLY A 182 -6.84 -3.60 -15.74
CA GLY A 182 -7.99 -2.80 -16.16
C GLY A 182 -9.15 -2.86 -15.17
N LYS A 183 -9.46 -4.04 -14.61
CA LYS A 183 -10.48 -4.20 -13.57
C LYS A 183 -10.10 -3.49 -12.28
N ILE A 184 -8.84 -3.61 -11.84
CA ILE A 184 -8.32 -2.90 -10.67
C ILE A 184 -8.41 -1.38 -10.89
N GLY A 185 -7.97 -0.88 -12.06
CA GLY A 185 -8.03 0.53 -12.41
C GLY A 185 -9.46 1.07 -12.50
N THR A 186 -10.41 0.26 -12.97
CA THR A 186 -11.85 0.61 -12.97
C THR A 186 -12.36 0.82 -11.54
N ILE A 187 -12.01 -0.07 -10.61
CA ILE A 187 -12.38 0.05 -9.20
C ILE A 187 -11.67 1.25 -8.55
N ASP A 188 -10.40 1.43 -8.88
CA ASP A 188 -9.60 2.54 -8.39
C ASP A 188 -9.96 3.88 -9.05
N GLY A 189 -10.81 3.88 -10.08
CA GLY A 189 -11.26 5.08 -10.77
C GLY A 189 -10.19 5.75 -11.64
N SER A 190 -9.05 5.11 -11.90
CA SER A 190 -7.98 5.61 -12.77
C SER A 190 -8.33 5.61 -14.26
N GLY A 191 -9.59 5.29 -14.62
CA GLY A 191 -10.11 5.25 -15.98
C GLY A 191 -11.42 6.01 -16.19
N ARG A 192 -11.78 6.95 -15.30
CA ARG A 192 -12.87 7.91 -15.55
C ARG A 192 -12.26 9.28 -15.82
N ASP A 193 -12.59 9.85 -16.97
CA ASP A 193 -12.29 11.25 -17.29
C ASP A 193 -12.64 12.15 -16.10
N GLU A 194 -11.70 12.99 -15.69
CA GLU A 194 -11.72 13.82 -14.47
C GLU A 194 -12.84 14.89 -14.43
N GLU A 195 -13.83 14.85 -15.31
CA GLU A 195 -14.76 15.99 -15.49
C GLU A 195 -16.04 15.95 -14.64
N ALA A 196 -16.32 14.93 -13.82
CA ALA A 196 -17.66 14.75 -13.24
C ALA A 196 -17.79 14.78 -11.71
N LEU A 197 -16.71 14.84 -10.92
CA LEU A 197 -16.81 14.90 -9.46
C LEU A 197 -15.74 15.83 -8.93
N GLY A 198 -16.16 16.91 -8.28
CA GLY A 198 -15.28 17.92 -7.71
C GLY A 198 -14.06 17.30 -7.03
N GLU A 199 -12.89 17.82 -7.41
CA GLU A 199 -11.54 17.46 -6.98
C GLU A 199 -11.51 17.01 -5.51
N THR A 200 -11.73 15.72 -5.29
CA THR A 200 -11.36 15.08 -4.03
C THR A 200 -10.19 14.20 -4.43
N GLU A 201 -8.98 14.74 -4.22
CA GLU A 201 -7.72 14.05 -4.50
C GLU A 201 -7.80 12.63 -3.93
N ARG A 202 -7.89 11.66 -4.83
CA ARG A 202 -7.92 10.25 -4.46
C ARG A 202 -6.49 9.84 -4.18
N ALA A 203 -6.23 9.30 -2.99
CA ALA A 203 -4.88 8.92 -2.60
C ALA A 203 -4.34 7.77 -3.47
N GLU A 204 -3.03 7.69 -3.63
CA GLU A 204 -2.37 6.79 -4.61
C GLU A 204 -2.62 5.29 -4.37
N LEU A 205 -2.53 4.51 -5.46
CA LEU A 205 -2.55 3.05 -5.46
C LEU A 205 -1.19 2.52 -5.94
N TYR A 206 -0.50 1.80 -5.06
CA TYR A 206 0.74 1.08 -5.38
C TYR A 206 0.41 -0.38 -5.62
N LEU A 207 0.56 -0.87 -6.86
CA LEU A 207 0.21 -2.24 -7.24
C LEU A 207 1.45 -3.08 -7.49
N HIS A 208 1.51 -4.26 -6.88
CA HIS A 208 2.62 -5.21 -7.06
C HIS A 208 2.13 -6.63 -7.29
N PHE A 209 2.77 -7.31 -8.25
CA PHE A 209 2.52 -8.71 -8.59
C PHE A 209 3.69 -9.54 -8.09
N ALA A 210 3.49 -10.21 -6.96
CA ALA A 210 4.47 -11.11 -6.39
C ALA A 210 4.41 -12.45 -7.13
N GLU A 211 5.57 -12.89 -7.66
CA GLU A 211 5.68 -14.11 -8.47
C GLU A 211 5.23 -15.35 -7.71
N ASP A 212 5.79 -15.52 -6.51
CA ASP A 212 5.57 -16.67 -5.66
C ASP A 212 4.33 -16.52 -4.80
N GLN A 213 3.75 -17.65 -4.40
CA GLN A 213 2.69 -17.65 -3.41
C GLN A 213 3.24 -17.21 -2.05
N GLN A 214 4.39 -17.71 -1.58
CA GLN A 214 4.84 -17.44 -0.20
C GLN A 214 5.52 -16.07 0.01
N GLY A 215 5.47 -15.19 -0.99
CA GLY A 215 6.23 -13.95 -1.01
C GLY A 215 7.74 -14.17 -1.00
N GLY A 216 8.48 -13.08 -1.00
CA GLY A 216 9.94 -13.11 -0.94
C GLY A 216 10.55 -11.74 -0.71
N ALA A 217 11.88 -11.69 -0.74
CA ALA A 217 12.64 -10.50 -0.38
C ALA A 217 12.31 -9.30 -1.28
N LEU A 218 11.97 -9.54 -2.56
CA LEU A 218 11.56 -8.48 -3.48
C LEU A 218 10.21 -7.87 -3.11
N ASP A 219 9.26 -8.68 -2.64
CA ASP A 219 7.93 -8.21 -2.26
C ASP A 219 8.00 -7.36 -0.99
N MET A 220 8.79 -7.80 0.00
CA MET A 220 9.07 -7.02 1.20
C MET A 220 9.78 -5.71 0.88
N ARG A 221 10.71 -5.72 -0.09
CA ARG A 221 11.39 -4.50 -0.56
C ARG A 221 10.43 -3.54 -1.26
N PHE A 222 9.50 -4.06 -2.06
CA PHE A 222 8.45 -3.25 -2.67
C PHE A 222 7.59 -2.57 -1.61
N VAL A 223 7.08 -3.36 -0.63
CA VAL A 223 6.25 -2.82 0.45
C VAL A 223 7.02 -1.75 1.24
N ALA A 224 8.27 -2.03 1.61
CA ALA A 224 9.14 -1.08 2.30
C ALA A 224 9.35 0.23 1.51
N ALA A 225 9.57 0.14 0.20
CA ALA A 225 9.74 1.30 -0.66
C ALA A 225 8.45 2.14 -0.74
N ALA A 226 7.30 1.49 -0.97
CA ALA A 226 6.01 2.15 -1.07
C ALA A 226 5.64 2.88 0.23
N VAL A 227 5.75 2.23 1.40
CA VAL A 227 5.41 2.89 2.67
C VAL A 227 6.39 4.01 3.04
N LYS A 228 7.66 3.89 2.62
CA LYS A 228 8.65 4.96 2.77
C LYS A 228 8.28 6.19 1.96
N GLU A 229 7.91 6.00 0.70
CA GLU A 229 7.45 7.07 -0.18
C GLU A 229 6.21 7.77 0.39
N ILE A 230 5.19 6.99 0.76
CA ILE A 230 3.97 7.50 1.40
C ILE A 230 4.28 8.32 2.65
N ALA A 231 5.16 7.82 3.52
CA ALA A 231 5.56 8.53 4.73
C ALA A 231 6.29 9.84 4.45
N LEU A 232 7.18 9.87 3.46
CA LEU A 232 7.89 11.10 3.08
C LEU A 232 6.90 12.15 2.56
N HIS A 233 5.95 11.76 1.71
CA HIS A 233 4.89 12.66 1.23
C HIS A 233 4.00 13.19 2.37
N ALA A 234 3.62 12.32 3.32
CA ALA A 234 2.84 12.73 4.49
C ALA A 234 3.60 13.71 5.40
N ILE A 235 4.92 13.54 5.55
CA ILE A 235 5.77 14.44 6.31
C ILE A 235 5.89 15.80 5.61
N GLU A 236 6.08 15.82 4.30
CA GLU A 236 6.20 17.05 3.50
C GLU A 236 4.88 17.85 3.47
N SER A 237 3.74 17.19 3.31
CA SER A 237 2.42 17.84 3.31
C SER A 237 2.12 18.51 4.66
N THR A 238 2.44 17.81 5.76
CA THR A 238 2.29 18.32 7.13
C THR A 238 3.19 19.55 7.37
N GLN A 239 4.36 19.62 6.74
CA GLN A 239 5.25 20.78 6.85
C GLN A 239 4.71 22.00 6.12
N ARG A 240 4.18 21.84 4.91
CA ARG A 240 3.59 22.95 4.14
C ARG A 240 2.39 23.57 4.86
N SER A 241 1.55 22.75 5.48
CA SER A 241 0.37 23.24 6.23
C SER A 241 0.70 24.02 7.51
N LYS A 242 1.93 23.95 8.03
CA LYS A 242 2.35 24.67 9.25
C LYS A 242 3.05 26.01 8.99
N VAL A 243 3.33 26.32 7.73
CA VAL A 243 4.06 27.53 7.30
C VAL A 243 3.11 28.62 6.78
N CYS A 244 1.83 28.30 6.55
CA CYS A 244 0.76 29.23 6.23
C CYS A 244 -0.02 29.63 7.48
#